data_AF-A0A1Y1XNC0-F1
#
_entry.id   AF-A0A1Y1XNC0-F1
#
_cell.length_a   1.000
_cell.length_b   1.000
_cell.length_c   1.000
_cell.angle_alpha   90.00
_cell.angle_beta   90.00
_cell.angle_gamma   90.00
#
_symmetry.space_group_name_H-M   'P 1'
#
loop_
_entity.id
_entity.type
_entity.pdbx_description
1 polymer ?
#
loop_
_entity_poly.entity_id
_entity_poly.type
_entity_poly.pdbx_seq_one_letter_code
_entity_poly.pdbx_strand_id
1 'polypeptide(L)'
;MLSNYIPVLLGSLAGTSLGLFKSRYLYSLGYVSALGLGTLMELILFRNSLTPGVVILGFVIIGQCLRLGTFLFYREYYNKSFRTKMNNEYVSINFTTRIISWIMLAIIYSFQITPLLFRLESGKKDNGFLYIGIIIALMGTIIEATGDIQKSNYKKTNMDRFCDVGIYKYIRYPNYLGEMLFWTGNYISGLSTYHGFLQYMVSFFGYFCIILTMFEALKRMQKKHEKVYGDNKEFKEYVLKTSLLIPLPNKSSNIKKEE
;
A
#
# COMPACT_ATOMS: atom_id res chain seq x y z
N MET A 1 20.26 12.72 -10.96
CA MET A 1 19.98 11.86 -9.80
C MET A 1 19.95 12.65 -8.48
N LEU A 2 21.09 12.98 -7.85
CA LEU A 2 21.06 13.59 -6.49
C LEU A 2 20.36 14.96 -6.42
N SER A 3 20.57 15.85 -7.38
CA SER A 3 19.96 17.19 -7.39
C SER A 3 18.43 17.15 -7.47
N ASN A 4 17.87 16.25 -8.27
CA ASN A 4 16.43 16.13 -8.48
C ASN A 4 15.75 15.26 -7.42
N TYR A 5 16.51 14.37 -6.77
CA TYR A 5 16.02 13.52 -5.70
C TYR A 5 15.78 14.30 -4.39
N ILE A 6 16.60 15.32 -4.08
CA ILE A 6 16.48 16.10 -2.83
C ILE A 6 15.07 16.70 -2.66
N PRO A 7 14.49 17.42 -3.64
CA PRO A 7 13.12 17.92 -3.53
C PRO A 7 12.06 16.83 -3.29
N VAL A 8 12.21 15.65 -3.91
CA VAL A 8 11.30 14.51 -3.73
C VAL A 8 11.39 13.95 -2.32
N LEU A 9 12.60 13.84 -1.78
CA LEU A 9 12.85 13.46 -0.39
C LEU A 9 12.26 14.50 0.58
N LEU A 10 12.38 15.80 0.30
CA LEU A 10 11.78 16.86 1.11
C LEU A 10 10.25 16.77 1.11
N GLY A 11 9.63 16.49 -0.03
CA GLY A 11 8.19 16.20 -0.11
C GLY A 11 7.79 15.00 0.75
N SER A 12 8.59 13.93 0.72
CA SER A 12 8.38 12.73 1.53
C SER A 12 8.56 12.98 3.04
N LEU A 13 9.58 13.76 3.42
CA LEU A 13 9.83 14.20 4.80
C LEU A 13 8.66 15.03 5.33
N ALA A 14 8.19 15.99 4.53
CA ALA A 14 7.04 16.83 4.86
C ALA A 14 5.78 15.99 5.08
N GLY A 15 5.48 15.03 4.19
CA GLY A 15 4.32 14.14 4.36
C GLY A 15 4.45 13.22 5.57
N THR A 16 5.63 12.65 5.82
CA THR A 16 5.87 11.74 6.96
C THR A 16 5.85 12.48 8.30
N SER A 17 5.94 13.82 8.32
CA SER A 17 5.99 14.64 9.54
C SER A 17 4.78 14.48 10.46
N LEU A 18 3.62 14.04 9.94
CA LEU A 18 2.45 13.66 10.75
C LEU A 18 2.81 12.63 11.84
N GLY A 19 3.79 11.76 11.55
CA GLY A 19 4.35 10.78 12.48
C GLY A 19 5.11 11.35 13.66
N LEU A 20 5.57 12.61 13.58
CA LEU A 20 6.23 13.30 14.69
C LEU A 20 5.23 13.70 15.78
N PHE A 21 3.96 13.94 15.42
CA PHE A 21 2.90 14.20 16.39
C PHE A 21 2.44 12.92 17.09
N LYS A 22 2.22 11.84 16.32
CA LYS A 22 1.90 10.50 16.84
C LYS A 22 2.66 9.44 16.06
N SER A 23 3.47 8.60 16.71
CA SER A 23 4.35 7.67 16.00
C SER A 23 3.59 6.65 15.15
N ARG A 24 2.33 6.33 15.49
CA ARG A 24 1.48 5.48 14.64
C ARG A 24 1.17 6.09 13.26
N TYR A 25 1.25 7.41 13.12
CA TYR A 25 1.05 8.09 11.84
C TYR A 25 2.23 7.90 10.90
N LEU A 26 3.42 7.56 11.38
CA LEU A 26 4.57 7.24 10.52
C LEU A 26 4.22 6.18 9.46
N TYR A 27 3.49 5.14 9.86
CA TYR A 27 3.13 4.00 9.00
C TYR A 27 1.71 4.08 8.41
N SER A 28 0.97 5.17 8.64
CA SER A 28 -0.43 5.30 8.19
C SER A 28 -0.65 6.60 7.42
N LEU A 29 -1.11 7.67 8.08
CA LEU A 29 -1.36 8.95 7.42
C LEU A 29 -0.08 9.59 6.88
N GLY A 30 1.04 9.46 7.60
CA GLY A 30 2.35 9.94 7.16
C GLY A 30 2.85 9.20 5.92
N TYR A 31 2.65 7.88 5.85
CA TYR A 31 2.98 7.07 4.68
C TYR A 31 2.32 7.57 3.39
N VAL A 32 0.98 7.65 3.37
CA VAL A 32 0.24 8.11 2.18
C VAL A 32 0.51 9.57 1.85
N SER A 33 0.74 10.41 2.86
CA SER A 33 1.08 11.83 2.66
C SER A 33 2.47 11.99 2.06
N ALA A 34 3.44 11.18 2.49
CA ALA A 34 4.80 11.22 1.97
C ALA A 34 4.85 10.86 0.48
N LEU A 35 4.18 9.76 0.11
CA LEU A 35 4.10 9.30 -1.27
C LEU A 35 3.35 10.30 -2.15
N GLY A 36 2.21 10.82 -1.67
CA GLY A 36 1.40 11.79 -2.42
C GLY A 36 2.12 13.12 -2.63
N LEU A 37 2.72 13.70 -1.59
CA LEU A 37 3.48 14.94 -1.69
C LEU A 37 4.77 14.76 -2.48
N GLY A 38 5.47 13.64 -2.31
CA GLY A 38 6.66 13.31 -3.11
C GLY A 38 6.32 13.23 -4.61
N THR A 39 5.25 12.51 -4.96
CA THR A 39 4.75 12.40 -6.34
C THR A 39 4.34 13.77 -6.90
N LEU A 40 3.67 14.59 -6.10
CA LEU A 40 3.30 15.95 -6.51
C LEU A 40 4.54 16.81 -6.79
N MET A 41 5.57 16.70 -5.94
CA MET A 41 6.84 17.39 -6.17
C MET A 41 7.50 16.92 -7.48
N GLU A 42 7.51 15.63 -7.77
CA GLU A 42 8.03 15.09 -9.04
C GLU A 42 7.33 15.73 -10.25
N LEU A 43 6.00 15.79 -10.25
CA LEU A 43 5.23 16.39 -11.35
C LEU A 43 5.48 17.90 -11.49
N ILE A 44 5.67 18.63 -10.40
CA ILE A 44 5.95 20.07 -10.41
C ILE A 44 7.37 20.36 -10.95
N LEU A 45 8.36 19.60 -10.50
CA LEU A 45 9.76 19.78 -10.88
C LEU A 45 9.99 19.47 -12.35
N PHE A 46 9.34 18.43 -12.85
CA PHE A 46 9.48 17.96 -14.23
C PHE A 46 8.30 18.35 -15.11
N ARG A 47 7.62 19.46 -14.82
CA ARG A 47 6.44 19.95 -15.57
C ARG A 47 6.66 20.07 -17.08
N ASN A 48 7.90 20.34 -17.50
CA ASN A 48 8.27 20.50 -18.91
C ASN A 48 8.55 19.16 -19.62
N SER A 49 8.68 18.06 -18.87
CA SER A 49 8.99 16.71 -19.36
C SER A 49 7.80 15.76 -19.26
N LEU A 50 6.59 16.30 -19.05
CA LEU A 50 5.39 15.51 -18.86
C LEU A 50 4.87 14.93 -20.18
N THR A 51 4.81 13.60 -20.24
CA THR A 51 4.06 12.88 -21.27
C THR A 51 2.67 12.50 -20.75
N PRO A 52 1.69 12.22 -21.63
CA PRO A 52 0.36 11.80 -21.18
C PRO A 52 0.36 10.59 -20.24
N GLY A 53 1.17 9.57 -20.53
CA GLY A 53 1.26 8.37 -19.69
C GLY A 53 1.86 8.64 -18.31
N VAL A 54 2.87 9.51 -18.23
CA VAL A 54 3.45 9.96 -16.95
C VAL A 54 2.42 10.72 -16.11
N VAL A 55 1.66 11.60 -16.74
CA VAL A 55 0.59 12.35 -16.08
C VAL A 55 -0.47 11.39 -15.53
N ILE A 56 -0.91 10.41 -16.33
CA ILE A 56 -1.84 9.37 -15.89
C ILE A 56 -1.29 8.59 -14.69
N LEU A 57 -0.04 8.11 -14.76
CA LEU A 57 0.59 7.38 -13.65
C LEU A 57 0.67 8.23 -12.38
N GLY A 58 1.10 9.50 -12.50
CA GLY A 58 1.16 10.43 -11.37
C GLY A 58 -0.21 10.64 -10.72
N PHE A 59 -1.28 10.81 -11.52
CA PHE A 59 -2.64 10.89 -11.01
C PHE A 59 -3.13 9.59 -10.38
N VAL A 60 -2.73 8.43 -10.90
CA VAL A 60 -3.04 7.12 -10.30
C VAL A 60 -2.40 7.00 -8.91
N ILE A 61 -1.13 7.42 -8.74
CA ILE A 61 -0.44 7.42 -7.44
C ILE A 61 -1.08 8.41 -6.47
N ILE A 62 -1.32 9.65 -6.89
CA ILE A 62 -1.98 10.65 -6.04
C ILE A 62 -3.40 10.18 -5.68
N GLY A 63 -4.16 9.65 -6.63
CA GLY A 63 -5.51 9.11 -6.41
C GLY A 63 -5.52 7.96 -5.41
N GLN A 64 -4.57 7.04 -5.50
CA GLN A 64 -4.40 5.96 -4.52
C GLN A 64 -4.07 6.50 -3.13
N CYS A 65 -3.17 7.49 -3.02
CA CYS A 65 -2.80 8.13 -1.76
C CYS A 65 -4.00 8.86 -1.13
N LEU A 66 -4.78 9.59 -1.93
CA LEU A 66 -5.99 10.28 -1.47
C LEU A 66 -7.06 9.29 -1.01
N ARG A 67 -7.31 8.22 -1.77
CA ARG A 67 -8.28 7.17 -1.41
C ARG A 67 -7.90 6.50 -0.10
N LEU A 68 -6.67 5.99 0.01
CA LEU A 68 -6.19 5.30 1.20
C LEU A 68 -6.11 6.26 2.40
N GLY A 69 -5.61 7.48 2.18
CA GLY A 69 -5.55 8.52 3.20
C GLY A 69 -6.90 8.92 3.74
N THR A 70 -7.90 9.09 2.87
CA THR A 70 -9.29 9.40 3.28
C THR A 70 -9.87 8.25 4.10
N PHE A 71 -9.67 7.00 3.68
CA PHE A 71 -10.12 5.83 4.43
C PHE A 71 -9.48 5.75 5.83
N LEU A 72 -8.17 5.95 5.91
CA LEU A 72 -7.41 5.93 7.17
C LEU A 72 -7.83 7.08 8.08
N PHE A 73 -7.98 8.29 7.53
CA PHE A 73 -8.39 9.48 8.27
C PHE A 73 -9.81 9.32 8.82
N TYR A 74 -10.74 8.86 7.98
CA TYR A 74 -12.12 8.61 8.39
C TYR A 74 -12.18 7.58 9.54
N ARG A 75 -11.46 6.46 9.41
CA ARG A 75 -11.42 5.43 10.46
C ARG A 75 -10.82 5.98 11.76
N GLU A 76 -9.75 6.75 11.68
CA GLU A 76 -9.10 7.34 12.83
C GLU A 76 -10.04 8.31 13.58
N TYR A 77 -10.73 9.19 12.86
CA TYR A 77 -11.51 10.27 13.47
C TYR A 77 -12.96 9.90 13.82
N TYR A 78 -13.60 9.00 13.07
CA TYR A 78 -15.01 8.67 13.28
C TYR A 78 -15.24 7.32 13.97
N ASN A 79 -14.30 6.38 13.90
CA ASN A 79 -14.49 5.07 14.55
C ASN A 79 -13.98 5.09 16.01
N LYS A 80 -14.90 5.31 16.96
CA LYS A 80 -14.58 5.38 18.40
C LYS A 80 -14.01 4.07 18.95
N SER A 81 -14.55 2.91 18.56
CA SER A 81 -14.03 1.61 19.03
C SER A 81 -12.61 1.35 18.53
N PHE A 82 -12.31 1.75 17.29
CA PHE A 82 -10.95 1.74 16.76
C PHE A 82 -10.01 2.64 17.56
N ARG A 83 -10.40 3.89 17.86
CA ARG A 83 -9.57 4.80 18.66
C ARG A 83 -9.28 4.26 20.05
N THR A 84 -10.30 3.80 20.77
CA THR A 84 -10.13 3.24 22.11
C THR A 84 -9.18 2.05 22.09
N LYS A 85 -9.40 1.11 21.15
CA LYS A 85 -8.51 -0.05 20.98
C LYS A 85 -7.06 0.37 20.69
N MET A 86 -6.86 1.29 19.76
CA MET A 86 -5.52 1.76 19.40
C MET A 86 -4.85 2.52 20.54
N ASN A 87 -5.58 3.29 21.34
CA ASN A 87 -5.00 3.98 22.49
C ASN A 87 -4.60 3.00 23.60
N ASN A 88 -5.33 1.90 23.78
CA ASN A 88 -5.00 0.86 24.76
C ASN A 88 -3.83 -0.03 24.33
N GLU A 89 -3.69 -0.30 23.03
CA GLU A 89 -2.63 -1.16 22.47
C GLU A 89 -1.37 -0.37 22.06
N TYR A 90 -1.42 0.97 22.04
CA TYR A 90 -0.32 1.79 21.54
C TYR A 90 0.78 1.96 22.58
N VAL A 91 1.98 1.51 22.20
CA VAL A 91 3.22 1.79 22.91
C VAL A 91 3.93 2.93 22.20
N SER A 92 4.03 4.09 22.85
CA SER A 92 4.78 5.22 22.31
C SER A 92 6.26 4.90 22.26
N ILE A 93 6.88 5.14 21.12
CA ILE A 93 8.34 5.13 21.00
C ILE A 93 8.92 6.44 21.56
N ASN A 94 10.16 6.38 22.05
CA ASN A 94 10.85 7.57 22.54
C ASN A 94 11.11 8.59 21.41
N PHE A 95 11.43 9.82 21.79
CA PHE A 95 11.64 10.92 20.83
C PHE A 95 12.73 10.62 19.80
N THR A 96 13.87 10.09 20.25
CA THR A 96 15.01 9.77 19.38
C THR A 96 14.65 8.72 18.33
N THR A 97 14.05 7.60 18.74
CA THR A 97 13.57 6.55 17.83
C THR A 97 12.51 7.10 16.87
N ARG A 98 11.67 8.05 17.30
CA ARG A 98 10.69 8.70 16.42
C ARG A 98 11.34 9.55 15.33
N ILE A 99 12.37 10.33 15.66
CA ILE A 99 13.11 11.14 14.68
C ILE A 99 13.86 10.24 13.70
N ILE A 100 14.56 9.22 14.20
CA ILE A 100 15.27 8.24 13.37
C ILE A 100 14.28 7.54 12.43
N SER A 101 13.14 7.07 12.96
CA SER A 101 12.11 6.42 12.15
C SER A 101 11.52 7.36 11.09
N TRP A 102 11.31 8.64 11.44
CA TRP A 102 10.80 9.64 10.49
C TRP A 102 11.74 9.83 9.30
N ILE A 103 13.05 9.99 9.55
CA ILE A 103 14.04 10.15 8.48
C ILE A 103 14.13 8.87 7.65
N MET A 104 14.26 7.71 8.30
CA MET A 104 14.41 6.43 7.61
C MET A 104 13.19 6.08 6.74
N LEU A 105 11.98 6.31 7.25
CA LEU A 105 10.76 6.05 6.50
C LEU A 105 10.58 7.04 5.36
N ALA A 106 10.92 8.32 5.54
CA ALA A 106 10.88 9.28 4.44
C ALA A 106 11.81 8.88 3.29
N ILE A 107 13.01 8.36 3.59
CA ILE A 107 13.93 7.81 2.59
C ILE A 107 13.28 6.61 1.88
N ILE A 108 12.76 5.62 2.62
CA ILE A 108 12.11 4.44 2.04
C ILE A 108 10.92 4.83 1.17
N TYR A 109 10.08 5.77 1.61
CA TYR A 109 8.91 6.23 0.87
C TYR A 109 9.31 7.00 -0.39
N SER A 110 10.36 7.82 -0.33
CA SER A 110 10.89 8.47 -1.52
C SER A 110 11.47 7.46 -2.53
N PHE A 111 12.14 6.40 -2.07
CA PHE A 111 12.60 5.30 -2.93
C PHE A 111 11.44 4.56 -3.61
N GLN A 112 10.32 4.39 -2.90
CA GLN A 112 9.13 3.70 -3.40
C GLN A 112 8.46 4.41 -4.60
N ILE A 113 8.60 5.73 -4.71
CA ILE A 113 8.08 6.53 -5.84
C ILE A 113 9.11 6.79 -6.96
N THR A 114 10.38 6.42 -6.77
CA THR A 114 11.43 6.59 -7.79
C THR A 114 11.15 6.01 -9.17
N PRO A 115 10.32 4.97 -9.38
CA PRO A 115 9.94 4.55 -10.72
C PRO A 115 9.36 5.67 -11.60
N LEU A 116 8.59 6.59 -11.01
CA LEU A 116 8.06 7.77 -11.70
C LEU A 116 9.16 8.83 -11.89
N LEU A 117 9.94 9.13 -10.84
CA LEU A 117 11.08 10.05 -10.91
C LEU A 117 12.06 9.68 -12.03
N PHE A 118 12.49 8.42 -12.11
CA PHE A 118 13.48 8.00 -13.12
C PHE A 118 12.92 8.03 -14.53
N ARG A 119 11.60 7.85 -14.69
CA ARG A 119 10.95 8.10 -15.98
C ARG A 119 11.01 9.56 -16.36
N LEU A 120 10.65 10.46 -15.44
CA LEU A 120 10.72 11.89 -15.64
C LEU A 120 12.14 12.37 -15.96
N GLU A 121 13.15 11.84 -15.25
CA GLU A 121 14.57 12.14 -15.51
C GLU A 121 15.04 11.60 -16.87
N SER A 122 14.54 10.45 -17.32
CA SER A 122 15.01 9.83 -18.56
C SER A 122 14.60 10.59 -19.83
N GLY A 123 13.52 11.39 -19.77
CA GLY A 123 12.94 12.07 -20.93
C GLY A 123 12.46 11.10 -22.04
N LYS A 124 12.41 9.79 -21.77
CA LYS A 124 11.97 8.78 -22.73
C LYS A 124 10.46 8.91 -22.98
N LYS A 125 10.06 8.65 -24.23
CA LYS A 125 8.64 8.56 -24.61
C LYS A 125 7.94 7.43 -23.86
N ASP A 126 6.62 7.56 -23.76
CA ASP A 126 5.74 6.52 -23.23
C ASP A 126 5.94 5.21 -23.98
N ASN A 127 5.92 4.09 -23.25
CA ASN A 127 6.16 2.76 -23.79
C ASN A 127 5.32 1.69 -23.09
N GLY A 128 5.37 0.46 -23.58
CA GLY A 128 4.54 -0.65 -23.08
C GLY A 128 4.68 -0.90 -21.58
N PHE A 129 5.88 -0.82 -21.01
CA PHE A 129 6.09 -1.01 -19.56
C PHE A 129 5.31 0.00 -18.72
N LEU A 130 5.25 1.25 -19.16
CA LEU A 130 4.47 2.30 -18.49
C LEU A 130 2.99 1.92 -18.43
N TYR A 131 2.39 1.56 -19.57
CA TYR A 131 0.97 1.22 -19.62
C TYR A 131 0.64 -0.09 -18.89
N ILE A 132 1.50 -1.11 -18.99
CA ILE A 132 1.36 -2.35 -18.21
C ILE A 132 1.40 -2.03 -16.72
N GLY A 133 2.36 -1.19 -16.29
CA GLY A 133 2.47 -0.74 -14.90
C GLY A 133 1.22 0.00 -14.42
N ILE A 134 0.68 0.91 -15.22
CA ILE A 134 -0.57 1.64 -14.92
C ILE A 134 -1.75 0.67 -14.79
N ILE A 135 -1.90 -0.29 -15.71
CA ILE A 135 -2.99 -1.27 -15.67
C ILE A 135 -2.90 -2.12 -14.39
N ILE A 136 -1.71 -2.63 -14.06
CA ILE A 136 -1.49 -3.42 -12.84
C ILE A 136 -1.78 -2.56 -11.60
N ALA A 137 -1.35 -1.30 -11.59
CA ALA A 137 -1.59 -0.40 -10.47
C ALA A 137 -3.09 -0.12 -10.26
N LEU A 138 -3.82 0.16 -11.35
CA LEU A 138 -5.27 0.36 -11.33
C LEU A 138 -6.02 -0.90 -10.86
N MET A 139 -5.62 -2.08 -11.32
CA MET A 139 -6.17 -3.35 -10.82
C MET A 139 -5.97 -3.49 -9.31
N GLY A 140 -4.76 -3.16 -8.82
CA GLY A 140 -4.47 -3.13 -7.39
C GLY A 140 -5.39 -2.19 -6.62
N THR A 141 -5.52 -0.94 -7.08
CA THR A 141 -6.45 0.04 -6.49
C THR A 141 -7.89 -0.45 -6.47
N ILE A 142 -8.39 -1.05 -7.54
CA ILE A 142 -9.77 -1.56 -7.63
C ILE A 142 -9.99 -2.70 -6.63
N ILE A 143 -9.05 -3.66 -6.56
CA ILE A 143 -9.13 -4.81 -5.63
C ILE A 143 -9.15 -4.30 -4.19
N GLU A 144 -8.26 -3.37 -3.84
CA GLU A 144 -8.18 -2.82 -2.49
C GLU A 144 -9.43 -2.02 -2.14
N ALA A 145 -9.84 -1.09 -2.99
CA ALA A 145 -11.01 -0.26 -2.77
C ALA A 145 -12.28 -1.11 -2.59
N THR A 146 -12.45 -2.13 -3.44
CA THR A 146 -13.58 -3.06 -3.34
C THR A 146 -13.56 -3.82 -2.01
N GLY A 147 -12.39 -4.33 -1.61
CA GLY A 147 -12.20 -5.00 -0.32
C GLY A 147 -12.53 -4.09 0.87
N ASP A 148 -12.01 -2.87 0.88
CA ASP A 148 -12.23 -1.90 1.95
C ASP A 148 -13.71 -1.52 2.08
N ILE A 149 -14.40 -1.26 0.96
CA ILE A 149 -15.83 -0.91 0.94
C ILE A 149 -16.68 -2.09 1.43
N GLN A 150 -16.46 -3.29 0.89
CA GLN A 150 -17.23 -4.48 1.26
C GLN A 150 -17.04 -4.82 2.74
N LYS A 151 -15.79 -4.80 3.24
CA LYS A 151 -15.50 -5.08 4.64
C LYS A 151 -16.08 -4.02 5.57
N SER A 152 -15.97 -2.75 5.20
CA SER A 152 -16.50 -1.65 6.01
C SER A 152 -18.01 -1.70 6.11
N ASN A 153 -18.71 -1.99 5.03
CA ASN A 153 -20.16 -2.16 5.03
C ASN A 153 -20.60 -3.41 5.80
N TYR A 154 -19.92 -4.55 5.58
CA TYR A 154 -20.23 -5.79 6.30
C TYR A 154 -20.08 -5.65 7.82
N LYS A 155 -19.03 -4.94 8.28
CA LYS A 155 -18.77 -4.73 9.71
C LYS A 155 -19.71 -3.75 10.40
N LYS A 156 -20.59 -3.04 9.68
CA LYS A 156 -21.63 -2.19 10.29
C LYS A 156 -22.69 -3.02 11.01
N THR A 157 -23.02 -4.20 10.48
CA THR A 157 -24.04 -5.10 11.04
C THR A 157 -23.44 -6.39 11.63
N ASN A 158 -22.22 -6.77 11.24
CA ASN A 158 -21.57 -8.03 11.63
C ASN A 158 -20.24 -7.78 12.35
N MET A 159 -20.26 -6.99 13.43
CA MET A 159 -19.04 -6.54 14.11
C MET A 159 -18.17 -7.70 14.62
N ASP A 160 -18.80 -8.76 15.12
CA ASP A 160 -18.13 -9.91 15.75
C ASP A 160 -17.89 -11.10 14.80
N ARG A 161 -18.28 -11.03 13.53
CA ARG A 161 -18.05 -12.10 12.54
C ARG A 161 -17.00 -11.69 11.50
N PHE A 162 -16.17 -12.63 11.04
CA PHE A 162 -15.24 -12.36 9.94
C PHE A 162 -16.00 -12.00 8.64
N CYS A 163 -15.34 -11.25 7.74
CA CYS A 163 -15.91 -10.87 6.45
C CYS A 163 -15.59 -11.94 5.41
N ASP A 164 -16.62 -12.56 4.85
CA ASP A 164 -16.58 -13.66 3.87
C ASP A 164 -17.50 -13.38 2.67
N VAL A 165 -17.83 -12.11 2.42
CA VAL A 165 -18.72 -11.68 1.33
C VAL A 165 -17.96 -10.98 0.20
N GLY A 166 -18.53 -10.99 -1.01
CA GLY A 166 -17.93 -10.34 -2.18
C GLY A 166 -16.54 -10.90 -2.52
N ILE A 167 -15.56 -10.02 -2.69
CA ILE A 167 -14.18 -10.41 -3.03
C ILE A 167 -13.53 -11.27 -1.93
N TYR A 168 -14.00 -11.15 -0.67
CA TYR A 168 -13.52 -11.97 0.43
C TYR A 168 -13.86 -13.45 0.26
N LYS A 169 -14.81 -13.83 -0.60
CA LYS A 169 -15.07 -15.25 -0.94
C LYS A 169 -13.91 -15.91 -1.69
N TYR A 170 -13.05 -15.11 -2.33
CA TYR A 170 -11.98 -15.60 -3.17
C TYR A 170 -10.60 -15.33 -2.56
N ILE A 171 -10.44 -14.17 -1.92
CA ILE A 171 -9.18 -13.71 -1.36
C ILE A 171 -9.41 -13.22 0.06
N ARG A 172 -8.73 -13.80 1.06
CA ARG A 172 -8.90 -13.44 2.47
C ARG A 172 -8.40 -12.03 2.82
N TYR A 173 -7.42 -11.55 2.07
CA TYR A 173 -6.71 -10.28 2.33
C TYR A 173 -6.58 -9.43 1.06
N PRO A 174 -7.71 -9.04 0.43
CA PRO A 174 -7.73 -8.34 -0.85
C PRO A 174 -7.08 -6.96 -0.76
N ASN A 175 -7.23 -6.28 0.38
CA ASN A 175 -6.63 -4.97 0.62
C ASN A 175 -5.09 -5.02 0.63
N TYR A 176 -4.50 -6.10 1.15
CA TYR A 176 -3.05 -6.31 1.11
C TYR A 176 -2.57 -6.65 -0.30
N LEU A 177 -3.32 -7.50 -1.02
CA LEU A 177 -3.01 -7.82 -2.42
C LEU A 177 -3.06 -6.56 -3.28
N GLY A 178 -4.09 -5.73 -3.12
CA GLY A 178 -4.27 -4.54 -3.93
C GLY A 178 -3.15 -3.52 -3.75
N GLU A 179 -2.71 -3.30 -2.50
CA GLU A 179 -1.53 -2.45 -2.22
C GLU A 179 -0.25 -3.06 -2.81
N MET A 180 -0.04 -4.38 -2.70
CA MET A 180 1.11 -5.05 -3.34
C MET A 180 1.09 -4.86 -4.86
N LEU A 181 -0.04 -5.13 -5.52
CA LEU A 181 -0.20 -4.94 -6.97
C LEU A 181 -0.01 -3.49 -7.38
N PHE A 182 -0.50 -2.54 -6.59
CA PHE A 182 -0.32 -1.12 -6.83
C PHE A 182 1.16 -0.76 -7.00
N TRP A 183 1.99 -1.15 -6.03
CA TRP A 183 3.41 -0.84 -6.04
C TRP A 183 4.21 -1.71 -7.02
N THR A 184 3.78 -2.94 -7.29
CA THR A 184 4.31 -3.74 -8.41
C THR A 184 4.08 -3.03 -9.73
N GLY A 185 2.89 -2.47 -9.95
CA GLY A 185 2.57 -1.69 -11.14
C GLY A 185 3.45 -0.45 -11.27
N ASN A 186 3.63 0.31 -10.18
CA ASN A 186 4.55 1.46 -10.17
C ASN A 186 5.99 1.03 -10.53
N TYR A 187 6.52 -0.02 -9.90
CA TYR A 187 7.87 -0.51 -10.19
C TYR A 187 8.04 -0.98 -11.64
N ILE A 188 7.09 -1.77 -12.15
CA ILE A 188 7.07 -2.24 -13.54
C ILE A 188 7.03 -1.08 -14.50
N SER A 189 6.26 -0.04 -14.16
CA SER A 189 6.17 1.16 -14.99
C SER A 189 7.58 1.64 -15.32
N GLY A 190 8.49 1.80 -14.34
CA GLY A 190 9.84 2.34 -14.50
C GLY A 190 10.91 1.44 -15.15
N LEU A 191 10.65 0.15 -15.40
CA LEU A 191 11.70 -0.81 -15.80
C LEU A 191 12.49 -0.41 -17.06
N SER A 192 11.83 0.17 -18.06
CA SER A 192 12.45 0.59 -19.33
C SER A 192 13.21 1.92 -19.24
N THR A 193 13.11 2.62 -18.12
CA THR A 193 13.69 3.97 -17.92
C THR A 193 14.88 3.99 -16.97
N TYR A 194 15.16 2.89 -16.26
CA TYR A 194 16.30 2.83 -15.36
C TYR A 194 17.64 2.79 -16.11
N HIS A 195 18.54 3.68 -15.71
CA HIS A 195 19.88 3.83 -16.24
C HIS A 195 20.93 3.58 -15.14
N GLY A 196 21.71 2.50 -15.31
CA GLY A 196 22.78 2.13 -14.39
C GLY A 196 22.30 1.40 -13.13
N PHE A 197 23.24 0.70 -12.48
CA PHE A 197 22.98 -0.18 -11.33
C PHE A 197 22.26 0.52 -10.17
N LEU A 198 22.60 1.78 -9.91
CA LEU A 198 22.05 2.53 -8.77
C LEU A 198 20.54 2.77 -8.90
N GLN A 199 20.02 3.11 -10.08
CA GLN A 199 18.58 3.33 -10.26
C GLN A 199 17.79 2.04 -10.07
N TYR A 200 18.28 0.92 -10.63
CA TYR A 200 17.67 -0.39 -10.40
C TYR A 200 17.63 -0.73 -8.90
N MET A 201 18.75 -0.55 -8.19
CA MET A 201 18.84 -0.86 -6.77
C MET A 201 17.91 0.01 -5.92
N VAL A 202 17.86 1.31 -6.16
CA VAL A 202 17.02 2.24 -5.40
C VAL A 202 15.53 1.94 -5.61
N SER A 203 15.08 1.82 -6.87
CA SER A 203 13.67 1.51 -7.15
C SER A 203 13.28 0.11 -6.68
N PHE A 204 14.16 -0.88 -6.84
CA PHE A 204 13.93 -2.22 -6.33
C PHE A 204 13.85 -2.24 -4.80
N PHE A 205 14.72 -1.52 -4.10
CA PHE A 205 14.72 -1.48 -2.65
C PHE A 205 13.42 -0.85 -2.10
N GLY A 206 12.98 0.28 -2.66
CA GLY A 206 11.68 0.89 -2.30
C GLY A 206 10.51 -0.07 -2.52
N TYR A 207 10.46 -0.72 -3.68
CA TYR A 207 9.46 -1.75 -4.00
C TYR A 207 9.53 -2.96 -3.05
N PHE A 208 10.72 -3.48 -2.78
CA PHE A 208 10.93 -4.63 -1.92
C PHE A 208 10.51 -4.35 -0.48
N CYS A 209 10.82 -3.17 0.05
CA CYS A 209 10.42 -2.74 1.40
C CYS A 209 8.90 -2.72 1.57
N ILE A 210 8.13 -2.23 0.60
CA ILE A 210 6.67 -2.22 0.71
C ILE A 210 6.09 -3.64 0.62
N ILE A 211 6.62 -4.50 -0.25
CA ILE A 211 6.19 -5.90 -0.32
C ILE A 211 6.44 -6.63 1.01
N LEU A 212 7.62 -6.48 1.60
CA LEU A 212 7.93 -7.03 2.92
C LEU A 212 7.01 -6.49 4.01
N THR A 213 6.76 -5.17 4.01
CA THR A 213 5.85 -4.52 4.96
C THR A 213 4.44 -5.10 4.87
N MET A 214 3.95 -5.34 3.65
CA MET A 214 2.64 -5.95 3.42
C MET A 214 2.59 -7.42 3.88
N PHE A 215 3.64 -8.22 3.64
CA PHE A 215 3.71 -9.59 4.16
C PHE A 215 3.74 -9.64 5.70
N GLU A 216 4.52 -8.77 6.33
CA GLU A 216 4.57 -8.68 7.79
C GLU A 216 3.24 -8.23 8.39
N ALA A 217 2.59 -7.24 7.76
CA ALA A 217 1.26 -6.80 8.19
C ALA A 217 0.20 -7.89 8.00
N LEU A 218 0.27 -8.66 6.91
CA LEU A 218 -0.57 -9.83 6.65
C LEU A 218 -0.38 -10.92 7.71
N LYS A 219 0.87 -11.26 8.08
CA LYS A 219 1.16 -12.23 9.16
C LYS A 219 0.56 -11.79 10.49
N ARG A 220 0.70 -10.51 10.86
CA ARG A 220 0.08 -9.96 12.07
C ARG A 220 -1.45 -10.07 12.05
N MET A 221 -2.07 -9.79 10.91
CA MET A 221 -3.52 -9.91 10.76
C MET A 221 -4.01 -11.36 10.82
N GLN A 222 -3.26 -12.31 10.25
CA GLN A 222 -3.58 -13.73 10.37
C GLN A 222 -3.56 -14.18 11.83
N LYS A 223 -2.49 -13.86 12.58
CA LYS A 223 -2.41 -14.16 14.01
C LYS A 223 -3.57 -13.56 14.79
N LYS A 224 -3.98 -12.32 14.44
CA LYS A 224 -5.13 -11.66 15.06
C LYS A 224 -6.45 -12.37 14.73
N HIS A 225 -6.69 -12.75 13.47
CA HIS A 225 -7.89 -13.48 13.11
C HIS A 225 -7.93 -14.85 13.78
N GLU A 226 -6.80 -15.56 13.86
CA GLU A 226 -6.71 -16.85 14.56
C GLU A 226 -7.05 -16.69 16.05
N LYS A 227 -6.49 -15.67 16.72
CA LYS A 227 -6.80 -15.40 18.13
C LYS A 227 -8.29 -15.09 18.38
N VAL A 228 -8.98 -14.47 17.42
CA VAL A 228 -10.36 -14.00 17.60
C VAL A 228 -11.39 -15.02 17.09
N TYR A 229 -11.10 -15.71 16.00
CA TYR A 229 -12.02 -16.57 15.27
C TYR A 229 -11.55 -18.04 15.19
N GLY A 230 -10.38 -18.37 15.72
CA GLY A 230 -9.75 -19.68 15.57
C GLY A 230 -10.59 -20.84 16.10
N ASP A 231 -11.42 -20.63 17.12
CA ASP A 231 -12.30 -21.68 17.64
C ASP A 231 -13.62 -21.82 16.86
N ASN A 232 -13.93 -20.88 15.95
CA ASN A 232 -15.15 -20.89 15.15
C ASN A 232 -15.02 -21.87 13.96
N LYS A 233 -15.91 -22.87 13.90
CA LYS A 233 -15.96 -23.87 12.81
C LYS A 233 -16.12 -23.23 11.42
N GLU A 234 -16.98 -22.23 11.27
CA GLU A 234 -17.18 -21.52 10.00
C GLU A 234 -15.91 -20.80 9.55
N PHE A 235 -15.15 -20.24 10.49
CA PHE A 235 -13.90 -19.55 10.18
C PHE A 235 -12.84 -20.54 9.67
N LYS A 236 -12.71 -21.70 10.31
CA LYS A 236 -11.80 -22.77 9.86
C LYS A 236 -12.14 -23.20 8.43
N GLU A 237 -13.42 -23.44 8.15
CA GLU A 237 -13.86 -23.78 6.80
C GLU A 237 -13.57 -22.67 5.78
N TYR A 238 -13.82 -21.42 6.15
CA TYR A 238 -13.53 -20.27 5.32
C TYR A 238 -12.04 -20.16 4.97
N VAL A 239 -11.15 -20.42 5.95
CA VAL A 239 -9.69 -20.44 5.76
C VAL A 239 -9.25 -21.54 4.80
N LEU A 240 -9.88 -22.72 4.85
CA LEU A 240 -9.57 -23.84 3.96
C LEU A 240 -10.05 -23.61 2.52
N LYS A 241 -11.22 -22.99 2.35
CA LYS A 241 -11.85 -22.73 1.04
C LYS A 241 -11.25 -21.50 0.35
N THR A 242 -10.83 -20.48 1.10
CA THR A 242 -10.48 -19.17 0.54
C THR A 242 -8.98 -18.93 0.44
N SER A 243 -8.52 -18.51 -0.73
CA SER A 243 -7.11 -18.22 -0.97
C SER A 243 -6.59 -17.06 -0.12
N LEU A 244 -5.31 -17.09 0.23
CA LEU A 244 -4.72 -16.07 1.10
C LEU A 244 -4.59 -14.70 0.39
N LEU A 245 -3.92 -14.69 -0.77
CA LEU A 245 -3.66 -13.51 -1.60
C LEU A 245 -3.97 -13.81 -3.07
N ILE A 246 -3.31 -14.81 -3.66
CA ILE A 246 -3.51 -15.17 -5.07
C ILE A 246 -4.73 -16.09 -5.16
N PRO A 247 -5.77 -15.74 -5.95
CA PRO A 247 -6.94 -16.59 -6.12
C PRO A 247 -6.53 -17.87 -6.84
N LEU A 248 -6.33 -18.94 -6.08
CA LEU A 248 -6.17 -20.29 -6.62
C LEU A 248 -7.56 -20.90 -6.83
N PRO A 249 -7.74 -21.79 -7.82
CA PRO A 249 -8.95 -22.58 -7.96
C PRO A 249 -9.28 -23.27 -6.62
N ASN A 250 -10.56 -23.21 -6.25
CA ASN A 250 -11.09 -23.61 -4.95
C ASN A 250 -10.52 -24.97 -4.47
N LYS A 251 -9.89 -25.03 -3.29
CA LYS A 251 -9.41 -26.30 -2.70
C LYS A 251 -10.54 -27.28 -2.35
N SER A 252 -11.80 -26.83 -2.37
CA SER A 252 -12.96 -27.68 -2.02
C SER A 252 -13.23 -28.81 -3.00
N SER A 253 -12.68 -28.78 -4.23
CA SER A 253 -12.87 -29.87 -5.19
C SER A 253 -12.02 -31.11 -4.89
N ASN A 254 -11.00 -30.99 -4.03
CA ASN A 254 -10.11 -32.11 -3.69
C ASN A 254 -10.50 -32.81 -2.39
N ILE A 255 -11.19 -32.14 -1.47
CA ILE A 255 -11.59 -32.75 -0.19
C ILE A 255 -12.76 -33.73 -0.38
N LYS A 256 -13.63 -33.50 -1.38
CA LYS A 256 -14.76 -34.41 -1.70
C LYS A 256 -14.36 -35.66 -2.52
N LYS A 257 -13.07 -35.88 -2.80
CA LYS A 257 -12.60 -37.07 -3.53
C LYS A 257 -11.81 -38.04 -2.65
N GLU A 258 -11.65 -37.74 -1.38
CA GLU A 258 -10.90 -38.56 -0.40
C GLU A 258 -11.79 -39.07 0.76
N GLU A 259 -13.11 -38.88 0.69
CA GLU A 259 -14.12 -39.54 1.54
C GLU A 259 -14.85 -40.62 0.72
#